data_AF-A0AAY4AHH1-F1
#
_entry.id   AF-A0AAY4AHH1-F1
#
_cell.length_a   1.000
_cell.length_b   1.000
_cell.length_c   1.000
_cell.angle_alpha   90.00
_cell.angle_beta   90.00
_cell.angle_gamma   90.00
#
_symmetry.space_group_name_H-M   'P 1'
#
loop_
_entity.id
_entity.type
_entity.pdbx_description
1 polymer ?
#
loop_
_entity_poly.entity_id
_entity_poly.type
_entity_poly.pdbx_seq_one_letter_code
_entity_poly.pdbx_strand_id
1 'polypeptide(L)'
;MEIENIVANTVLLKAREGGGGKRNGRSKKWKEMLKLPHISLCEELRNTIERDYASLCEKQPIGRLLFRQYCDTKPELRRCIEFMDAVAVYQLAPDEKRRDCGLNSAAHFPEIPQDVVASCRERLEQSPCKELFQEIVREYLSGVPFSAYQETMYFSRFLQWKWLERQPVTKNTFRHYRVLGKGGFGEVCACQVRATGKMYACKKLEKKRVKKRKGEAMALNEKRILEKVNSNFVVSLAYAYETKDALCLVLTIMNGGDLKFHIYNMGNSGFDEQRAIFYAAEICCGLEDLHRERIVYRDLKPENILLDDRGHIRISDLGLAVQIPEGETIRGRVGTVGYMAPEVIQNESYTFSPDWWGLGCLIFEMIQGQSPFRRRKERVKREEVDRRVREDQEEYSEKFSEEAKDICRLLLAKDPKERLGYQGRGAVQVKQHAIFKNINFKRLEANMLDPPFIPDPRAVYCKDVLDIEQFSTVKGVNLDPTDDDFYSKFVTGSVSIPWQNEMIEMECFKEINIYETDGALCPDLDMNRPNPPPKRGFFYRLFRREATLVVCLQLSKSDKDVPSY
;
A
#
# COMPACT_ATOMS: atom_id res chain seq x y z
N MET A 1 8.15 -20.85 -28.36
CA MET A 1 7.33 -19.63 -28.23
C MET A 1 6.35 -19.77 -27.07
N GLU A 2 5.51 -20.81 -27.07
CA GLU A 2 4.66 -21.21 -25.93
C GLU A 2 5.45 -21.51 -24.64
N ILE A 3 6.62 -22.14 -24.77
CA ILE A 3 7.41 -22.61 -23.62
C ILE A 3 7.80 -21.49 -22.66
N GLU A 4 8.22 -20.32 -23.14
CA GLU A 4 8.63 -19.21 -22.26
C GLU A 4 7.45 -18.68 -21.43
N ASN A 5 6.28 -18.53 -22.05
CA ASN A 5 5.07 -18.08 -21.36
C ASN A 5 4.58 -19.14 -20.37
N ILE A 6 4.58 -20.42 -20.76
CA ILE A 6 4.22 -21.54 -19.88
C ILE A 6 5.14 -21.62 -18.67
N VAL A 7 6.46 -21.54 -18.88
CA VAL A 7 7.45 -21.55 -17.80
C VAL A 7 7.26 -20.35 -16.89
N ALA A 8 7.13 -19.14 -17.47
CA ALA A 8 6.92 -17.91 -16.71
C ALA A 8 5.65 -17.96 -15.84
N ASN A 9 4.54 -18.47 -16.39
CA ASN A 9 3.28 -18.67 -15.68
C ASN A 9 3.40 -19.73 -14.59
N THR A 10 3.96 -20.89 -14.91
CA THR A 10 4.11 -21.99 -13.95
C THR A 10 4.96 -21.56 -12.76
N VAL A 11 6.04 -20.81 -13.00
CA VAL A 11 6.91 -20.29 -11.92
C VAL A 11 6.15 -19.26 -11.07
N LEU A 12 5.38 -18.35 -11.69
CA LEU A 12 4.60 -17.35 -10.95
C LEU A 12 3.50 -18.02 -10.09
N LEU A 13 2.74 -18.95 -10.66
CA LEU A 13 1.67 -19.66 -9.96
C LEU A 13 2.23 -20.44 -8.76
N LYS A 14 3.35 -21.14 -8.95
CA LYS A 14 4.05 -21.83 -7.85
C LYS A 14 4.52 -20.87 -6.75
N ALA A 15 4.93 -19.64 -7.11
CA ALA A 15 5.31 -18.63 -6.13
C ALA A 15 4.09 -18.08 -5.36
N ARG A 16 2.93 -17.90 -6.03
CA ARG A 16 1.65 -17.51 -5.41
C ARG A 16 1.15 -18.54 -4.41
N GLU A 17 1.31 -19.83 -4.70
CA GLU A 17 0.96 -20.94 -3.79
C GLU A 17 1.91 -21.07 -2.56
N GLY A 18 2.82 -20.12 -2.34
CA GLY A 18 3.78 -20.17 -1.22
C GLY A 18 5.02 -21.02 -1.50
N GLY A 19 5.28 -21.39 -2.75
CA GLY A 19 6.53 -22.01 -3.15
C GLY A 19 6.72 -23.44 -2.62
N GLY A 20 5.74 -24.32 -2.82
CA GLY A 20 5.88 -25.79 -2.76
C GLY A 20 6.52 -26.43 -1.52
N GLY A 21 6.58 -25.74 -0.36
CA GLY A 21 7.22 -26.27 0.85
C GLY A 21 6.93 -25.46 2.11
N LYS A 22 7.35 -25.97 3.28
CA LYS A 22 7.06 -25.45 4.64
C LYS A 22 7.55 -24.01 4.96
N ARG A 23 8.05 -23.27 3.98
CA ARG A 23 8.71 -21.96 4.19
C ARG A 23 7.94 -20.80 3.56
N ASN A 24 6.80 -21.06 2.91
CA ASN A 24 5.93 -20.02 2.33
C ASN A 24 6.73 -19.00 1.49
N GLY A 25 7.63 -19.47 0.61
CA GLY A 25 8.49 -18.63 -0.24
C GLY A 25 9.75 -18.03 0.43
N ARG A 26 9.91 -18.13 1.75
CA ARG A 26 11.06 -17.56 2.48
C ARG A 26 12.40 -18.20 2.08
N SER A 27 13.45 -17.39 2.05
CA SER A 27 14.85 -17.82 1.90
C SER A 27 15.25 -18.79 2.99
N LYS A 28 16.17 -19.74 2.70
CA LYS A 28 16.72 -20.63 3.74
C LYS A 28 17.41 -19.87 4.89
N LYS A 29 17.87 -18.65 4.63
CA LYS A 29 18.61 -17.78 5.56
C LYS A 29 17.77 -16.61 6.10
N TRP A 30 16.45 -16.68 6.02
CA TRP A 30 15.60 -15.53 6.34
C TRP A 30 15.75 -15.02 7.79
N LYS A 31 15.96 -15.90 8.77
CA LYS A 31 16.24 -15.50 10.16
C LYS A 31 17.57 -14.76 10.32
N GLU A 32 18.56 -15.04 9.46
CA GLU A 32 19.81 -14.28 9.43
C GLU A 32 19.60 -12.91 8.78
N MET A 33 18.73 -12.83 7.77
CA MET A 33 18.37 -11.59 7.07
C MET A 33 17.56 -10.63 7.93
N LEU A 34 16.71 -11.14 8.83
CA LEU A 34 15.85 -10.36 9.73
C LEU A 34 16.31 -10.44 11.18
N LYS A 35 17.61 -10.67 11.42
CA LYS A 35 18.12 -10.75 12.79
C LYS A 35 18.04 -9.37 13.44
N LEU A 36 17.32 -9.27 14.57
CA LEU A 36 17.25 -8.04 15.34
C LEU A 36 18.66 -7.59 15.78
N PRO A 37 18.96 -6.28 15.67
CA PRO A 37 20.24 -5.75 16.12
C PRO A 37 20.35 -5.80 17.64
N HIS A 38 21.57 -5.78 18.16
CA HIS A 38 21.78 -5.45 19.57
C HIS A 38 21.26 -4.04 19.85
N ILE A 39 20.58 -3.83 20.99
CA ILE A 39 19.89 -2.59 21.32
C ILE A 39 20.80 -1.35 21.32
N SER A 40 22.10 -1.52 21.58
CA SER A 40 23.09 -0.43 21.49
C SER A 40 23.22 0.17 20.08
N LEU A 41 22.86 -0.58 19.03
CA LEU A 41 22.84 -0.09 17.64
C LEU A 41 21.60 0.75 17.32
N CYS A 42 20.65 0.81 18.25
CA CYS A 42 19.41 1.58 18.12
C CYS A 42 19.47 2.92 18.88
N GLU A 43 20.61 3.29 19.47
CA GLU A 43 20.71 4.49 20.31
C GLU A 43 20.49 5.79 19.52
N GLU A 44 21.09 5.89 18.32
CA GLU A 44 20.82 7.03 17.42
C GLU A 44 19.34 7.12 17.05
N LEU A 45 18.71 5.96 16.80
CA LEU A 45 17.30 5.88 16.48
C LEU A 45 16.41 6.29 17.67
N ARG A 46 16.79 5.89 18.89
CA ARG A 46 16.12 6.32 20.13
C ARG A 46 16.11 7.84 20.23
N ASN A 47 17.22 8.50 19.89
CA ASN A 47 17.37 9.94 20.03
C ASN A 47 16.71 10.76 18.91
N THR A 48 16.54 10.16 17.72
CA THR A 48 16.04 10.87 16.52
C THR A 48 14.60 10.57 16.16
N ILE A 49 13.99 9.53 16.74
CA ILE A 49 12.60 9.16 16.42
C ILE A 49 11.61 10.16 17.03
N GLU A 50 10.69 10.65 16.18
CA GLU A 50 9.59 11.52 16.60
C GLU A 50 8.66 10.79 17.59
N ARG A 51 8.36 11.45 18.72
CA ARG A 51 7.57 10.89 19.82
C ARG A 51 6.09 11.23 19.69
N ASP A 52 5.50 10.85 18.56
CA ASP A 52 4.07 11.02 18.29
C ASP A 52 3.29 9.72 18.57
N TYR A 53 2.34 9.79 19.51
CA TYR A 53 1.53 8.62 19.91
C TYR A 53 0.72 8.06 18.73
N ALA A 54 0.09 8.93 17.92
CA ALA A 54 -0.74 8.50 16.81
C ALA A 54 0.09 7.75 15.75
N SER A 55 1.30 8.23 15.45
CA SER A 55 2.24 7.59 14.53
C SER A 55 2.75 6.26 15.07
N LEU A 56 3.26 6.24 16.31
CA LEU A 56 3.98 5.09 16.85
C LEU A 56 3.05 3.97 17.36
N CYS A 57 1.92 4.32 17.98
CA CYS A 57 1.08 3.37 18.71
C CYS A 57 -0.26 3.07 18.02
N GLU A 58 -0.66 3.85 17.00
CA GLU A 58 -1.92 3.62 16.28
C GLU A 58 -1.69 3.29 14.81
N LYS A 59 -0.96 4.14 14.08
CA LYS A 59 -0.76 4.00 12.62
C LYS A 59 0.24 2.91 12.27
N GLN A 60 1.35 2.80 13.01
CA GLN A 60 2.39 1.80 12.77
C GLN A 60 2.00 0.42 13.33
N PRO A 61 1.78 -0.61 12.49
CA PRO A 61 1.23 -1.90 12.92
C PRO A 61 2.05 -2.60 14.02
N ILE A 62 3.37 -2.67 13.88
CA ILE A 62 4.24 -3.30 14.89
C ILE A 62 4.27 -2.46 16.17
N GLY A 63 4.31 -1.13 16.06
CA GLY A 63 4.27 -0.24 17.22
C GLY A 63 2.96 -0.35 18.00
N ARG A 64 1.82 -0.45 17.31
CA ARG A 64 0.51 -0.75 17.91
C ARG A 64 0.49 -2.09 18.64
N LEU A 65 1.04 -3.14 18.04
CA LEU A 65 1.12 -4.46 18.69
C LEU A 65 1.99 -4.45 19.94
N LEU A 66 3.17 -3.81 19.89
CA LEU A 66 4.08 -3.73 21.03
C LEU A 66 3.52 -2.84 22.15
N PHE A 67 2.84 -1.74 21.81
CA PHE A 67 2.14 -0.92 22.79
C PHE A 67 1.02 -1.70 23.48
N ARG A 68 0.24 -2.49 22.73
CA ARG A 68 -0.79 -3.36 23.30
C ARG A 68 -0.20 -4.44 24.22
N GLN A 69 0.90 -5.08 23.82
CA GLN A 69 1.61 -6.03 24.69
C GLN A 69 2.05 -5.39 26.01
N TYR A 70 2.50 -4.14 25.97
CA TYR A 70 2.78 -3.37 27.18
C TYR A 70 1.51 -3.11 27.99
N CYS A 71 0.41 -2.65 27.37
CA CYS A 71 -0.86 -2.42 28.04
C CYS A 71 -1.40 -3.70 28.70
N ASP A 72 -1.22 -4.88 28.09
CA ASP A 72 -1.67 -6.16 28.65
C ASP A 72 -0.97 -6.52 29.97
N THR A 73 0.21 -5.94 30.25
CA THR A 73 0.92 -6.14 31.53
C THR A 73 0.30 -5.37 32.70
N LYS A 74 -0.60 -4.42 32.42
CA LYS A 74 -1.20 -3.51 33.39
C LYS A 74 -2.74 -3.60 33.32
N PRO A 75 -3.44 -4.11 34.34
CA PRO A 75 -4.89 -4.30 34.31
C PRO A 75 -5.69 -3.06 33.89
N GLU A 76 -5.27 -1.87 34.33
CA GLU A 76 -5.88 -0.59 33.98
C GLU A 76 -5.77 -0.26 32.48
N LEU A 77 -4.59 -0.46 31.89
CA LEU A 77 -4.36 -0.17 30.47
C LEU A 77 -5.01 -1.22 29.57
N ARG A 78 -4.95 -2.49 29.97
CA ARG A 78 -5.62 -3.59 29.26
C ARG A 78 -7.11 -3.30 29.07
N ARG A 79 -7.79 -2.81 30.12
CA ARG A 79 -9.21 -2.45 30.04
C ARG A 79 -9.49 -1.30 29.07
N CYS A 80 -8.62 -0.29 29.00
CA CYS A 80 -8.72 0.77 27.98
C CYS A 80 -8.65 0.20 26.56
N ILE A 81 -7.77 -0.78 26.33
CA ILE A 81 -7.63 -1.44 25.02
C ILE A 81 -8.86 -2.31 24.71
N GLU A 82 -9.33 -3.12 25.65
CA GLU A 82 -10.55 -3.95 25.50
C GLU A 82 -11.77 -3.09 25.19
N PHE A 83 -11.89 -1.92 25.84
CA PHE A 83 -12.93 -0.94 25.54
C PHE A 83 -12.83 -0.41 24.10
N MET A 84 -11.65 0.02 23.66
CA MET A 84 -11.45 0.49 22.28
C MET A 84 -11.81 -0.58 21.24
N ASP A 85 -11.46 -1.83 21.50
CA ASP A 85 -11.81 -2.97 20.64
C ASP A 85 -13.33 -3.18 20.61
N ALA A 86 -14.01 -3.09 21.75
CA ALA A 86 -15.46 -3.19 21.83
C ALA A 86 -16.18 -2.07 21.06
N VAL A 87 -15.65 -0.84 21.06
CA VAL A 87 -16.20 0.25 20.25
C VAL A 87 -15.99 0.00 18.76
N ALA A 88 -14.82 -0.49 18.34
CA ALA A 88 -14.56 -0.84 16.94
C ALA A 88 -15.54 -1.94 16.45
N VAL A 89 -15.80 -2.96 17.28
CA VAL A 89 -16.79 -4.00 16.97
C VAL A 89 -18.20 -3.40 16.84
N TYR A 90 -18.59 -2.51 17.76
CA TYR A 90 -19.88 -1.83 17.71
C TYR A 90 -20.06 -1.01 16.42
N GLN A 91 -19.02 -0.31 15.98
CA GLN A 91 -19.05 0.51 14.75
C GLN A 91 -19.24 -0.34 13.49
N LEU A 92 -18.78 -1.60 13.49
CA LEU A 92 -18.87 -2.55 12.38
C LEU A 92 -20.07 -3.49 12.47
N ALA A 93 -20.80 -3.48 13.59
CA ALA A 93 -21.95 -4.34 13.79
C ALA A 93 -23.07 -4.05 12.76
N PRO A 94 -23.71 -5.09 12.21
CA PRO A 94 -24.94 -4.94 11.43
C PRO A 94 -25.99 -4.16 12.22
N ASP A 95 -26.85 -3.41 11.54
CA ASP A 95 -27.86 -2.56 12.19
C ASP A 95 -28.72 -3.33 13.19
N GLU A 96 -29.11 -4.57 12.84
CA GLU A 96 -29.90 -5.47 13.69
C GLU A 96 -29.18 -5.90 14.97
N LYS A 97 -27.85 -6.06 14.95
CA LYS A 97 -27.04 -6.53 16.08
C LYS A 97 -26.39 -5.40 16.88
N ARG A 98 -26.49 -4.16 16.39
CA ARG A 98 -25.80 -3.00 16.97
C ARG A 98 -26.22 -2.73 18.42
N ARG A 99 -27.50 -2.95 18.74
CA ARG A 99 -28.03 -2.77 20.11
C ARG A 99 -27.37 -3.72 21.10
N ASP A 100 -27.26 -5.01 20.75
CA ASP A 100 -26.67 -6.03 21.60
C ASP A 100 -25.16 -5.84 21.75
N CYS A 101 -24.47 -5.45 20.67
CA CYS A 101 -23.07 -5.05 20.74
C CYS A 101 -22.87 -3.86 21.69
N GLY A 102 -23.73 -2.84 21.63
CA GLY A 102 -23.62 -1.65 22.49
C GLY A 102 -23.78 -1.97 23.98
N LEU A 103 -24.69 -2.88 24.33
CA LEU A 103 -24.88 -3.35 25.71
C LEU A 103 -23.69 -4.16 26.22
N ASN A 104 -23.08 -5.00 25.38
CA ASN A 104 -21.85 -5.74 25.73
C ASN A 104 -20.64 -4.80 25.88
N SER A 105 -20.51 -3.78 25.03
CA SER A 105 -19.45 -2.77 25.16
C SER A 105 -19.54 -2.00 26.47
N ALA A 106 -20.76 -1.76 26.97
CA ALA A 106 -21.00 -1.10 28.26
C ALA A 106 -20.58 -1.96 29.47
N ALA A 107 -20.40 -3.28 29.33
CA ALA A 107 -19.90 -4.13 30.41
C ALA A 107 -18.40 -3.91 30.71
N HIS A 108 -17.65 -3.31 29.78
CA HIS A 108 -16.23 -2.97 29.95
C HIS A 108 -15.98 -1.61 30.65
N PHE A 109 -17.05 -0.87 30.98
CA PHE A 109 -16.99 0.43 31.69
C PHE A 109 -16.43 0.46 33.13
N PRO A 110 -16.52 -0.58 34.00
CA PRO A 110 -16.53 -0.32 35.44
C PRO A 110 -15.29 0.27 36.14
N GLU A 111 -14.10 0.37 35.52
CA GLU A 111 -12.90 0.86 36.23
C GLU A 111 -11.90 1.61 35.32
N ILE A 112 -12.40 2.45 34.43
CA ILE A 112 -11.59 3.52 33.84
C ILE A 112 -11.26 4.53 34.98
N PRO A 113 -10.04 5.11 35.04
CA PRO A 113 -9.69 6.11 36.05
C PRO A 113 -10.80 7.16 36.23
N GLN A 114 -11.18 7.44 37.48
CA GLN A 114 -12.37 8.23 37.79
C GLN A 114 -12.32 9.65 37.22
N ASP A 115 -11.12 10.21 37.07
CA ASP A 115 -10.83 11.48 36.41
C ASP A 115 -11.18 11.44 34.92
N VAL A 116 -10.82 10.37 34.21
CA VAL A 116 -11.18 10.16 32.80
C VAL A 116 -12.70 9.98 32.64
N VAL A 117 -13.33 9.24 33.57
CA VAL A 117 -14.80 9.06 33.59
C VAL A 117 -15.53 10.37 33.91
N ALA A 118 -15.00 11.20 34.80
CA ALA A 118 -15.55 12.51 35.14
C ALA A 118 -15.50 13.46 33.92
N SER A 119 -14.36 13.51 33.22
CA SER A 119 -14.21 14.28 31.98
C SER A 119 -15.16 13.80 30.87
N CYS A 120 -15.33 12.48 30.73
CA CYS A 120 -16.36 11.89 29.85
C CYS A 120 -17.76 12.39 30.16
N ARG A 121 -18.16 12.39 31.44
CA ARG A 121 -19.52 12.78 31.86
C ARG A 121 -19.78 14.25 31.55
N GLU A 122 -18.83 15.13 31.86
CA GLU A 122 -18.94 16.56 31.60
C GLU A 122 -19.05 16.87 30.09
N ARG A 123 -18.24 16.22 29.23
CA ARG A 123 -18.31 16.43 27.77
C ARG A 123 -19.56 15.80 27.15
N LEU A 124 -20.07 14.71 27.69
CA LEU A 124 -21.31 14.07 27.24
C LEU A 124 -22.52 14.98 27.48
N GLU A 125 -22.53 15.73 28.59
CA GLU A 125 -23.56 16.72 28.92
C GLU A 125 -23.52 17.94 27.97
N GLN A 126 -22.33 18.28 27.44
CA GLN A 126 -22.13 19.41 26.53
C GLN A 126 -22.35 19.07 25.04
N SER A 127 -21.95 17.87 24.58
CA SER A 127 -22.09 17.45 23.18
C SER A 127 -22.09 15.92 23.02
N PRO A 128 -23.26 15.28 22.94
CA PRO A 128 -23.34 13.83 22.74
C PRO A 128 -22.98 13.46 21.30
N CYS A 129 -21.79 12.88 21.10
CA CYS A 129 -21.37 12.34 19.80
C CYS A 129 -20.88 10.88 19.91
N LYS A 130 -21.02 10.11 18.82
CA LYS A 130 -20.68 8.68 18.77
C LYS A 130 -19.18 8.39 18.93
N GLU A 131 -18.33 9.39 18.77
CA GLU A 131 -16.86 9.25 18.79
C GLU A 131 -16.23 9.74 20.11
N LEU A 132 -17.01 10.38 20.97
CA LEU A 132 -16.55 11.01 22.21
C LEU A 132 -15.76 10.03 23.11
N PHE A 133 -16.22 8.79 23.21
CA PHE A 133 -15.58 7.78 24.04
C PHE A 133 -14.23 7.29 23.50
N GLN A 134 -14.05 7.27 22.17
CA GLN A 134 -12.76 6.90 21.57
C GLN A 134 -11.73 8.01 21.78
N GLU A 135 -12.13 9.27 21.61
CA GLU A 135 -11.25 10.42 21.79
C GLU A 135 -10.65 10.49 23.20
N ILE A 136 -11.47 10.26 24.23
CA ILE A 136 -11.03 10.43 25.62
C ILE A 136 -10.06 9.32 26.05
N VAL A 137 -10.34 8.06 25.68
CA VAL A 137 -9.42 6.96 25.96
C VAL A 137 -8.10 7.15 25.21
N ARG A 138 -8.17 7.67 23.98
CA ARG A 138 -7.00 8.01 23.17
C ARG A 138 -6.14 9.10 23.82
N GLU A 139 -6.76 10.16 24.31
CA GLU A 139 -6.09 11.25 25.02
C GLU A 139 -5.36 10.74 26.27
N TYR A 140 -6.05 9.93 27.09
CA TYR A 140 -5.43 9.28 28.25
C TYR A 140 -4.22 8.42 27.86
N LEU A 141 -4.38 7.51 26.89
CA LEU A 141 -3.30 6.61 26.45
C LEU A 141 -2.10 7.37 25.87
N SER A 142 -2.33 8.52 25.24
CA SER A 142 -1.29 9.37 24.64
C SER A 142 -0.42 10.13 25.64
N GLY A 143 -0.87 10.24 26.90
CA GLY A 143 -0.16 10.92 27.98
C GLY A 143 0.78 9.99 28.76
N VAL A 144 0.54 9.88 30.07
CA VAL A 144 1.39 9.11 31.01
C VAL A 144 1.64 7.65 30.55
N PRO A 145 0.65 6.89 30.06
CA PRO A 145 0.88 5.53 29.57
C PRO A 145 1.89 5.46 28.41
N PHE A 146 1.83 6.41 27.47
CA PHE A 146 2.76 6.49 26.35
C PHE A 146 4.16 6.88 26.79
N SER A 147 4.32 7.87 27.69
CA SER A 147 5.64 8.21 28.25
C SER A 147 6.26 7.02 28.98
N ALA A 148 5.48 6.31 29.79
CA ALA A 148 5.95 5.12 30.49
C ALA A 148 6.33 3.98 29.52
N TYR A 149 5.57 3.78 28.44
CA TYR A 149 5.88 2.79 27.40
C TYR A 149 7.27 3.01 26.80
N GLN A 150 7.67 4.26 26.56
CA GLN A 150 8.96 4.61 25.93
C GLN A 150 10.20 4.19 26.75
N GLU A 151 10.03 4.00 28.06
CA GLU A 151 11.08 3.52 28.98
C GLU A 151 11.09 1.99 29.15
N THR A 152 10.20 1.27 28.47
CA THR A 152 10.06 -0.18 28.60
C THR A 152 10.87 -0.95 27.56
N MET A 153 11.06 -2.25 27.82
CA MET A 153 11.64 -3.17 26.84
C MET A 153 10.80 -3.29 25.55
N TYR A 154 9.49 -3.01 25.60
CA TYR A 154 8.62 -3.06 24.43
C TYR A 154 8.97 -1.95 23.43
N PHE A 155 9.27 -0.75 23.93
CA PHE A 155 9.75 0.32 23.08
C PHE A 155 11.18 0.06 22.57
N SER A 156 12.07 -0.50 23.40
CA SER A 156 13.38 -0.97 22.94
C SER A 156 13.27 -2.00 21.81
N ARG A 157 12.31 -2.92 21.92
CA ARG A 157 11.99 -3.90 20.86
C ARG A 157 11.43 -3.22 19.61
N PHE A 158 10.57 -2.22 19.77
CA PHE A 158 10.09 -1.41 18.64
C PHE A 158 11.26 -0.75 17.89
N LEU A 159 12.24 -0.20 18.61
CA LEU A 159 13.43 0.40 18.00
C LEU A 159 14.27 -0.63 17.22
N GLN A 160 14.40 -1.86 17.69
CA GLN A 160 15.07 -2.93 16.93
C GLN A 160 14.33 -3.25 15.61
N TRP A 161 13.00 -3.32 15.65
CA TRP A 161 12.17 -3.49 14.45
C TRP A 161 12.29 -2.30 13.50
N LYS A 162 12.30 -1.08 14.04
CA LYS A 162 12.46 0.14 13.25
C LYS A 162 13.86 0.26 12.65
N TRP A 163 14.88 -0.25 13.32
CA TRP A 163 16.24 -0.37 12.77
C TRP A 163 16.31 -1.35 11.61
N LEU A 164 15.63 -2.50 11.71
CA LEU A 164 15.50 -3.47 10.61
C LEU A 164 14.75 -2.87 9.41
N GLU A 165 13.66 -2.14 9.66
CA GLU A 165 12.89 -1.43 8.64
C GLU A 165 13.79 -0.49 7.84
N ARG A 166 14.67 0.28 8.52
CA ARG A 166 15.57 1.28 7.91
C ARG A 166 16.80 0.69 7.20
N GLN A 167 16.96 -0.64 7.14
CA GLN A 167 18.10 -1.22 6.42
C GLN A 167 18.02 -0.95 4.90
N PRO A 168 19.17 -0.77 4.22
CA PRO A 168 19.18 -0.48 2.79
C PRO A 168 18.46 -1.52 1.95
N VAL A 169 17.58 -1.05 1.05
CA VAL A 169 16.86 -1.90 0.09
C VAL A 169 17.63 -1.92 -1.22
N THR A 170 17.87 -3.12 -1.76
CA THR A 170 18.59 -3.28 -3.04
C THR A 170 17.89 -4.33 -3.89
N LYS A 171 18.34 -4.50 -5.14
CA LYS A 171 17.90 -5.61 -6.00
C LYS A 171 18.01 -7.00 -5.34
N ASN A 172 18.93 -7.17 -4.38
CA ASN A 172 19.15 -8.44 -3.69
C ASN A 172 18.08 -8.75 -2.63
N THR A 173 17.24 -7.79 -2.27
CA THR A 173 16.10 -7.96 -1.37
C THR A 173 15.00 -8.82 -2.03
N PHE A 174 14.90 -8.78 -3.36
CA PHE A 174 13.80 -9.37 -4.12
C PHE A 174 14.22 -10.54 -5.01
N ARG A 175 13.27 -11.43 -5.32
CA ARG A 175 13.29 -12.30 -6.51
C ARG A 175 12.31 -11.74 -7.51
N HIS A 176 12.67 -11.66 -8.79
CA HIS A 176 11.78 -11.21 -9.85
C HIS A 176 11.21 -12.39 -10.63
N TYR A 177 9.99 -12.22 -11.11
CA TYR A 177 9.23 -13.17 -11.93
C TYR A 177 8.81 -12.50 -13.23
N ARG A 178 7.75 -13.01 -13.87
CA ARG A 178 7.28 -12.53 -15.16
C ARG A 178 6.80 -11.08 -15.14
N VAL A 179 6.86 -10.45 -16.31
CA VAL A 179 6.24 -9.16 -16.58
C VAL A 179 4.72 -9.34 -16.55
N LEU A 180 4.05 -8.41 -15.86
CA LEU A 180 2.60 -8.33 -15.71
C LEU A 180 2.00 -7.30 -16.69
N GLY A 181 2.74 -6.22 -16.98
CA GLY A 181 2.29 -5.17 -17.88
C GLY A 181 3.37 -4.14 -18.18
N LYS A 182 2.99 -3.12 -18.94
CA LYS A 182 3.86 -2.05 -19.41
C LYS A 182 3.26 -0.71 -19.03
N GLY A 183 4.04 0.14 -18.38
CA GLY A 183 3.68 1.52 -18.04
C GLY A 183 4.39 2.55 -18.92
N GLY A 184 4.16 3.84 -18.68
CA GLY A 184 4.74 4.92 -19.50
C GLY A 184 6.28 4.93 -19.54
N PHE A 185 6.94 4.59 -18.42
CA PHE A 185 8.40 4.68 -18.25
C PHE A 185 9.13 3.34 -18.19
N GLY A 186 8.43 2.23 -18.33
CA GLY A 186 9.03 0.90 -18.25
C GLY A 186 7.99 -0.18 -18.00
N GLU A 187 8.38 -1.23 -17.31
CA GLU A 187 7.57 -2.44 -17.11
C GLU A 187 7.12 -2.61 -15.65
N VAL A 188 6.08 -3.40 -15.46
CA VAL A 188 5.66 -3.91 -14.15
C VAL A 188 5.87 -5.41 -14.16
N CYS A 189 6.60 -5.94 -13.18
CA CYS A 189 6.83 -7.38 -13.04
C CYS A 189 6.44 -7.86 -11.63
N ALA A 190 6.07 -9.12 -11.49
CA ALA A 190 5.90 -9.71 -10.16
C ALA A 190 7.27 -9.87 -9.48
N CYS A 191 7.33 -9.63 -8.18
CA CYS A 191 8.51 -9.89 -7.35
C CYS A 191 8.12 -10.46 -5.98
N GLN A 192 9.09 -11.02 -5.28
CA GLN A 192 8.92 -11.57 -3.93
C GLN A 192 10.05 -11.13 -3.02
N VAL A 193 9.72 -10.66 -1.83
CA VAL A 193 10.71 -10.36 -0.79
C VAL A 193 11.34 -11.66 -0.31
N ARG A 194 12.67 -11.77 -0.40
CA ARG A 194 13.38 -13.03 -0.12
C ARG A 194 13.27 -13.45 1.35
N ALA A 195 13.24 -12.48 2.26
CA ALA A 195 13.20 -12.75 3.70
C ALA A 195 11.82 -13.26 4.13
N THR A 196 10.75 -12.58 3.71
CA THR A 196 9.38 -12.83 4.20
C THR A 196 8.58 -13.76 3.31
N GLY A 197 8.93 -13.87 2.02
CA GLY A 197 8.16 -14.60 1.03
C GLY A 197 6.97 -13.83 0.46
N LYS A 198 6.72 -12.59 0.90
CA LYS A 198 5.59 -11.77 0.42
C LYS A 198 5.75 -11.41 -1.06
N MET A 199 4.66 -11.56 -1.82
CA MET A 199 4.57 -11.20 -3.23
C MET A 199 4.19 -9.72 -3.40
N TYR A 200 4.79 -9.07 -4.39
CA TYR A 200 4.53 -7.68 -4.77
C TYR A 200 4.60 -7.49 -6.29
N ALA A 201 4.14 -6.34 -6.76
CA ALA A 201 4.40 -5.84 -8.10
C ALA A 201 5.56 -4.83 -8.06
N CYS A 202 6.53 -4.95 -8.96
CA CYS A 202 7.65 -4.01 -9.09
C CYS A 202 7.49 -3.22 -10.38
N LYS A 203 7.05 -1.95 -10.26
CA LYS A 203 7.01 -0.97 -11.35
C LYS A 203 8.41 -0.40 -11.53
N LYS A 204 9.05 -0.73 -12.65
CA LYS A 204 10.40 -0.28 -13.01
C LYS A 204 10.31 0.90 -13.97
N LEU A 205 10.89 2.03 -13.59
CA LEU A 205 11.00 3.24 -14.40
C LEU A 205 12.43 3.32 -14.95
N GLU A 206 12.62 3.13 -16.25
CA GLU A 206 13.95 3.17 -16.89
C GLU A 206 14.55 4.58 -16.77
N LYS A 207 15.70 4.73 -16.10
CA LYS A 207 16.33 6.03 -15.81
C LYS A 207 16.52 6.89 -17.07
N LYS A 208 17.04 6.29 -18.14
CA LYS A 208 17.24 6.96 -19.43
C LYS A 208 15.93 7.42 -20.07
N ARG A 209 14.84 6.67 -19.88
CA ARG A 209 13.51 7.01 -20.43
C ARG A 209 12.85 8.13 -19.64
N VAL A 210 12.99 8.11 -18.31
CA VAL A 210 12.56 9.20 -17.43
C VAL A 210 13.24 10.50 -17.86
N LYS A 211 14.57 10.49 -17.99
CA LYS A 211 15.36 11.66 -18.44
C LYS A 211 14.95 12.14 -19.83
N LYS A 212 14.85 11.23 -20.80
CA LYS A 212 14.44 11.57 -22.18
C LYS A 212 13.09 12.30 -22.24
N ARG A 213 12.17 11.95 -21.35
CA ARG A 213 10.81 12.47 -21.32
C ARG A 213 10.60 13.58 -20.28
N LYS A 214 11.65 13.99 -19.56
CA LYS A 214 11.56 14.94 -18.44
C LYS A 214 10.51 14.52 -17.40
N GLY A 215 10.51 13.22 -17.06
CA GLY A 215 9.50 12.58 -16.21
C GLY A 215 9.82 12.57 -14.71
N GLU A 216 10.87 13.24 -14.27
CA GLU A 216 11.41 13.21 -12.91
C GLU A 216 10.38 13.67 -11.89
N ALA A 217 9.75 14.83 -12.13
CA ALA A 217 8.73 15.38 -11.25
C ALA A 217 7.51 14.46 -11.13
N MET A 218 7.09 13.83 -12.23
CA MET A 218 5.96 12.90 -12.24
C MET A 218 6.27 11.62 -11.44
N ALA A 219 7.45 11.04 -11.63
CA ALA A 219 7.89 9.85 -10.91
C ALA A 219 8.02 10.12 -9.41
N LEU A 220 8.59 11.27 -9.02
CA LEU A 220 8.71 11.65 -7.62
C LEU A 220 7.35 11.95 -6.98
N ASN A 221 6.45 12.58 -7.73
CA ASN A 221 5.09 12.88 -7.28
C ASN A 221 4.28 11.60 -7.04
N GLU A 222 4.30 10.65 -7.99
CA GLU A 222 3.65 9.34 -7.83
C GLU A 222 4.14 8.64 -6.55
N LYS A 223 5.46 8.59 -6.37
CA LYS A 223 6.10 8.00 -5.19
C LYS A 223 5.64 8.68 -3.90
N ARG A 224 5.65 10.01 -3.82
CA ARG A 224 5.25 10.77 -2.62
C ARG A 224 3.79 10.55 -2.25
N ILE A 225 2.90 10.55 -3.25
CA ILE A 225 1.48 10.29 -3.03
C ILE A 225 1.29 8.87 -2.49
N LEU A 226 1.93 7.87 -3.10
CA LEU A 226 1.85 6.48 -2.67
C LEU A 226 2.44 6.21 -1.27
N GLU A 227 3.43 7.00 -0.83
CA GLU A 227 3.94 6.93 0.56
C GLU A 227 2.96 7.51 1.58
N LYS A 228 2.16 8.50 1.17
CA LYS A 228 1.22 9.22 2.04
C LYS A 228 -0.11 8.47 2.18
N VAL A 229 -0.61 7.90 1.09
CA VAL A 229 -1.93 7.27 1.04
C VAL A 229 -1.91 5.90 1.72
N ASN A 230 -2.77 5.74 2.73
CA ASN A 230 -3.04 4.46 3.38
C ASN A 230 -4.51 4.11 3.23
N SER A 231 -4.85 3.38 2.17
CA SER A 231 -6.22 2.99 1.83
C SER A 231 -6.29 1.51 1.45
N ASN A 232 -7.41 0.87 1.77
CA ASN A 232 -7.73 -0.48 1.30
C ASN A 232 -8.09 -0.52 -0.19
N PHE A 233 -8.41 0.64 -0.79
CA PHE A 233 -8.91 0.77 -2.15
C PHE A 233 -7.90 1.46 -3.09
N VAL A 234 -6.68 1.71 -2.62
CA VAL A 234 -5.55 2.21 -3.41
C VAL A 234 -4.36 1.26 -3.21
N VAL A 235 -3.58 1.02 -4.26
CA VAL A 235 -2.35 0.22 -4.15
C VAL A 235 -1.37 0.89 -3.19
N SER A 236 -0.75 0.12 -2.30
CA SER A 236 0.20 0.64 -1.31
C SER A 236 1.63 0.46 -1.82
N LEU A 237 2.49 1.45 -1.57
CA LEU A 237 3.93 1.34 -1.82
C LEU A 237 4.62 0.76 -0.59
N ALA A 238 5.31 -0.36 -0.74
CA ALA A 238 6.09 -1.00 0.31
C ALA A 238 7.57 -0.64 0.25
N TYR A 239 8.13 -0.43 -0.96
CA TYR A 239 9.53 -0.09 -1.12
C TYR A 239 9.79 0.83 -2.32
N ALA A 240 10.69 1.79 -2.17
CA ALA A 240 11.24 2.60 -3.26
C ALA A 240 12.78 2.48 -3.27
N TYR A 241 13.32 1.91 -4.34
CA TYR A 241 14.76 1.68 -4.48
C TYR A 241 15.25 1.86 -5.92
N GLU A 242 16.56 1.88 -6.11
CA GLU A 242 17.15 1.97 -7.44
C GLU A 242 18.00 0.76 -7.81
N THR A 243 18.18 0.62 -9.11
CA THR A 243 19.17 -0.27 -9.72
C THR A 243 20.08 0.56 -10.62
N LYS A 244 21.03 -0.11 -11.29
CA LYS A 244 21.88 0.54 -12.30
C LYS A 244 21.07 1.28 -13.36
N ASP A 245 19.96 0.70 -13.83
CA ASP A 245 19.27 1.17 -15.03
C ASP A 245 17.83 1.67 -14.77
N ALA A 246 17.27 1.44 -13.58
CA ALA A 246 15.88 1.76 -13.27
C ALA A 246 15.66 2.20 -11.81
N LEU A 247 14.65 3.06 -11.63
CA LEU A 247 14.01 3.34 -10.34
C LEU A 247 12.84 2.36 -10.15
N CYS A 248 12.63 1.85 -8.95
CA CYS A 248 11.69 0.77 -8.68
C CYS A 248 10.71 1.17 -7.57
N LEU A 249 9.41 1.06 -7.86
CA LEU A 249 8.33 1.11 -6.86
C LEU A 249 7.79 -0.30 -6.65
N VAL A 250 7.85 -0.79 -5.42
CA VAL A 250 7.32 -2.10 -5.02
C VAL A 250 5.96 -1.89 -4.39
N LEU A 251 4.93 -2.29 -5.13
CA LEU A 251 3.51 -2.00 -4.87
C LEU A 251 2.76 -3.28 -4.51
N THR A 252 1.63 -3.15 -3.81
CA THR A 252 0.65 -4.23 -3.63
C THR A 252 0.44 -4.98 -4.93
N ILE A 253 0.60 -6.31 -4.91
CA ILE A 253 0.33 -7.14 -6.08
C ILE A 253 -1.17 -7.36 -6.24
N MET A 254 -1.67 -7.15 -7.45
CA MET A 254 -3.08 -7.30 -7.80
C MET A 254 -3.19 -8.39 -8.88
N ASN A 255 -3.29 -9.64 -8.44
CA ASN A 255 -3.18 -10.83 -9.30
C ASN A 255 -4.42 -11.09 -10.18
N GLY A 256 -5.55 -10.49 -9.83
CA GLY A 256 -6.80 -10.61 -10.56
C GLY A 256 -6.81 -9.84 -11.88
N GLY A 257 -5.77 -9.06 -12.21
CA GLY A 257 -5.70 -8.28 -13.44
C GLY A 257 -6.51 -6.99 -13.39
N ASP A 258 -6.54 -6.26 -14.51
CA ASP A 258 -7.22 -4.97 -14.63
C ASP A 258 -8.68 -5.09 -15.09
N LEU A 259 -9.54 -4.12 -14.73
CA LEU A 259 -10.95 -4.14 -15.12
C LEU A 259 -11.14 -4.14 -16.64
N LYS A 260 -10.23 -3.57 -17.42
CA LYS A 260 -10.32 -3.64 -18.89
C LYS A 260 -10.31 -5.09 -19.37
N PHE A 261 -9.41 -5.93 -18.85
CA PHE A 261 -9.40 -7.35 -19.18
C PHE A 261 -10.73 -8.01 -18.80
N HIS A 262 -11.25 -7.74 -17.61
CA HIS A 262 -12.53 -8.30 -17.15
C HIS A 262 -13.70 -7.87 -18.04
N ILE A 263 -13.80 -6.58 -18.40
CA ILE A 263 -14.90 -6.05 -19.21
C ILE A 263 -14.88 -6.63 -20.64
N TYR A 264 -13.69 -6.85 -21.21
CA TYR A 264 -13.55 -7.05 -22.65
C TYR A 264 -13.08 -8.43 -23.10
N ASN A 265 -12.59 -9.26 -22.17
CA ASN A 265 -11.94 -10.54 -22.48
C ASN A 265 -12.55 -11.73 -21.71
N MET A 266 -13.50 -11.52 -20.79
CA MET A 266 -14.15 -12.60 -20.02
C MET A 266 -15.51 -13.04 -20.58
N GLY A 267 -15.64 -13.10 -21.91
CA GLY A 267 -16.86 -13.51 -22.61
C GLY A 267 -17.62 -12.34 -23.20
N ASN A 268 -18.89 -12.20 -22.83
CA ASN A 268 -19.72 -11.06 -23.26
C ASN A 268 -19.20 -9.77 -22.65
N SER A 269 -19.15 -8.69 -23.45
CA SER A 269 -18.62 -7.42 -22.95
C SER A 269 -19.50 -6.83 -21.84
N GLY A 270 -18.85 -6.37 -20.77
CA GLY A 270 -19.48 -5.80 -19.58
C GLY A 270 -19.76 -6.82 -18.47
N PHE A 271 -20.37 -6.35 -17.39
CA PHE A 271 -20.72 -7.10 -16.20
C PHE A 271 -22.23 -7.09 -15.98
N ASP A 272 -22.72 -7.98 -15.12
CA ASP A 272 -23.98 -7.76 -14.45
C ASP A 272 -23.92 -6.51 -13.56
N GLU A 273 -25.09 -5.93 -13.30
CA GLU A 273 -25.20 -4.69 -12.53
C GLU A 273 -24.68 -4.86 -11.09
N GLN A 274 -24.94 -6.01 -10.44
CA GLN A 274 -24.49 -6.27 -9.07
C GLN A 274 -22.96 -6.17 -8.95
N ARG A 275 -22.22 -6.78 -9.89
CA ARG A 275 -20.76 -6.70 -9.96
C ARG A 275 -20.27 -5.29 -10.26
N ALA A 276 -20.89 -4.59 -11.21
CA ALA A 276 -20.52 -3.22 -11.54
C ALA A 276 -20.71 -2.27 -10.34
N ILE A 277 -21.83 -2.38 -9.62
CA ILE A 277 -22.16 -1.54 -8.46
C ILE A 277 -21.26 -1.86 -7.26
N PHE A 278 -20.90 -3.13 -7.03
CA PHE A 278 -19.93 -3.49 -6.00
C PHE A 278 -18.57 -2.81 -6.24
N TYR A 279 -18.02 -2.91 -7.45
CA TYR A 279 -16.77 -2.23 -7.80
C TYR A 279 -16.90 -0.72 -7.76
N ALA A 280 -18.02 -0.15 -8.20
CA ALA A 280 -18.26 1.29 -8.11
C ALA A 280 -18.26 1.79 -6.66
N ALA A 281 -18.80 1.01 -5.72
CA ALA A 281 -18.78 1.33 -4.30
C ALA A 281 -17.35 1.32 -3.74
N GLU A 282 -16.52 0.33 -4.10
CA GLU A 282 -15.10 0.29 -3.71
C GLU A 282 -14.29 1.44 -4.31
N ILE A 283 -14.52 1.76 -5.60
CA ILE A 283 -13.87 2.89 -6.27
C ILE A 283 -14.28 4.19 -5.58
N CYS A 284 -15.55 4.35 -5.21
CA CYS A 284 -16.05 5.51 -4.48
C CYS A 284 -15.30 5.69 -3.14
N CYS A 285 -15.07 4.62 -2.37
CA CYS A 285 -14.26 4.68 -1.16
C CYS A 285 -12.79 5.05 -1.44
N GLY A 286 -12.19 4.50 -2.49
CA GLY A 286 -10.83 4.86 -2.90
C GLY A 286 -10.68 6.34 -3.30
N LEU A 287 -11.66 6.88 -4.02
CA LEU A 287 -11.72 8.30 -4.34
C LEU A 287 -11.90 9.15 -3.08
N GLU A 288 -12.79 8.75 -2.17
CA GLU A 288 -12.98 9.45 -0.90
C GLU A 288 -11.69 9.52 -0.08
N ASP A 289 -10.93 8.41 0.00
CA ASP A 289 -9.65 8.35 0.72
C ASP A 289 -8.61 9.29 0.10
N LEU A 290 -8.53 9.35 -1.24
CA LEU A 290 -7.66 10.30 -1.94
C LEU A 290 -8.09 11.75 -1.71
N HIS A 291 -9.39 12.04 -1.83
CA HIS A 291 -9.95 13.38 -1.67
C HIS A 291 -9.81 13.90 -0.22
N ARG A 292 -9.90 13.01 0.78
CA ARG A 292 -9.63 13.32 2.20
C ARG A 292 -8.20 13.81 2.41
N GLU A 293 -7.24 13.25 1.67
CA GLU A 293 -5.85 13.70 1.63
C GLU A 293 -5.60 14.88 0.69
N ARG A 294 -6.68 15.46 0.16
CA ARG A 294 -6.70 16.54 -0.84
C ARG A 294 -6.04 16.16 -2.17
N ILE A 295 -6.11 14.90 -2.56
CA ILE A 295 -5.48 14.39 -3.79
C ILE A 295 -6.55 14.13 -4.84
N VAL A 296 -6.46 14.78 -6.01
CA VAL A 296 -7.27 14.44 -7.19
C VAL A 296 -6.53 13.41 -8.04
N TYR A 297 -7.22 12.38 -8.50
CA TYR A 297 -6.61 11.23 -9.19
C TYR A 297 -6.40 11.46 -10.69
N ARG A 298 -7.41 11.99 -11.40
CA ARG A 298 -7.38 12.46 -12.80
C ARG A 298 -7.15 11.41 -13.91
N ASP A 299 -7.03 10.12 -13.60
CA ASP A 299 -6.86 9.07 -14.62
C ASP A 299 -7.68 7.81 -14.33
N LEU A 300 -8.94 8.01 -13.90
CA LEU A 300 -9.87 6.92 -13.64
C LEU A 300 -10.36 6.28 -14.94
N LYS A 301 -9.96 5.03 -15.16
CA LYS A 301 -10.25 4.20 -16.35
C LYS A 301 -10.07 2.72 -16.03
N PRO A 302 -10.62 1.80 -16.85
CA PRO A 302 -10.61 0.37 -16.52
C PRO A 302 -9.21 -0.24 -16.39
N GLU A 303 -8.22 0.26 -17.14
CA GLU A 303 -6.82 -0.18 -17.03
C GLU A 303 -6.20 0.05 -15.65
N ASN A 304 -6.67 1.05 -14.92
CA ASN A 304 -6.05 1.48 -13.66
C ASN A 304 -6.76 0.93 -12.42
N ILE A 305 -7.83 0.15 -12.59
CA ILE A 305 -8.51 -0.55 -11.49
C ILE A 305 -8.15 -2.02 -11.55
N LEU A 306 -7.47 -2.50 -10.50
CA LEU A 306 -6.90 -3.84 -10.46
C LEU A 306 -7.60 -4.70 -9.40
N LEU A 307 -7.72 -6.00 -9.63
CA LEU A 307 -8.33 -6.96 -8.69
C LEU A 307 -7.26 -7.73 -7.90
N ASP A 308 -7.51 -7.97 -6.62
CA ASP A 308 -6.72 -8.88 -5.80
C ASP A 308 -7.20 -10.35 -5.92
N ASP A 309 -6.56 -11.26 -5.19
CA ASP A 309 -6.91 -12.70 -5.22
C ASP A 309 -8.30 -13.00 -4.62
N ARG A 310 -8.88 -12.08 -3.84
CA ARG A 310 -10.21 -12.21 -3.23
C ARG A 310 -11.31 -11.55 -4.09
N GLY A 311 -10.93 -10.80 -5.12
CA GLY A 311 -11.85 -10.11 -6.02
C GLY A 311 -12.15 -8.66 -5.64
N HIS A 312 -11.50 -8.11 -4.61
CA HIS A 312 -11.60 -6.68 -4.27
C HIS A 312 -10.76 -5.84 -5.23
N ILE A 313 -11.21 -4.62 -5.52
CA ILE A 313 -10.48 -3.71 -6.39
C ILE A 313 -9.55 -2.76 -5.63
N ARG A 314 -8.53 -2.25 -6.33
CA ARG A 314 -7.78 -1.06 -5.92
C ARG A 314 -7.47 -0.16 -7.11
N ILE A 315 -7.49 1.15 -6.86
CA ILE A 315 -6.97 2.18 -7.77
C ILE A 315 -5.44 2.06 -7.82
N SER A 316 -4.89 2.11 -9.03
CA SER A 316 -3.45 2.02 -9.31
C SER A 316 -2.97 3.16 -10.22
N ASP A 317 -1.66 3.24 -10.49
CA ASP A 317 -1.03 4.26 -11.35
C ASP A 317 -1.39 5.72 -11.00
N LEU A 318 -0.74 6.26 -9.97
CA LEU A 318 -0.99 7.63 -9.47
C LEU A 318 -0.10 8.67 -10.15
N GLY A 319 0.45 8.35 -11.33
CA GLY A 319 1.36 9.22 -12.08
C GLY A 319 0.77 10.60 -12.44
N LEU A 320 -0.55 10.67 -12.63
CA LEU A 320 -1.27 11.91 -12.94
C LEU A 320 -1.96 12.53 -11.72
N ALA A 321 -1.93 11.89 -10.55
CA ALA A 321 -2.56 12.42 -9.35
C ALA A 321 -1.83 13.67 -8.85
N VAL A 322 -2.55 14.61 -8.23
CA VAL A 322 -1.96 15.84 -7.67
C VAL A 322 -2.63 16.17 -6.34
N GLN A 323 -1.82 16.57 -5.36
CA GLN A 323 -2.33 17.15 -4.12
C GLN A 323 -2.70 18.61 -4.35
N ILE A 324 -3.94 18.99 -4.03
CA ILE A 324 -4.48 20.34 -4.16
C ILE A 324 -4.37 21.03 -2.79
N PRO A 325 -3.67 22.17 -2.68
CA PRO A 325 -3.65 22.94 -1.45
C PRO A 325 -5.06 23.30 -0.96
N GLU A 326 -5.22 23.46 0.35
CA GLU A 326 -6.52 23.81 0.92
C GLU A 326 -7.01 25.18 0.42
N GLY A 327 -8.30 25.30 0.09
CA GLY A 327 -8.86 26.52 -0.49
C GLY A 327 -8.49 26.81 -1.96
N GLU A 328 -7.58 26.02 -2.56
CA GLU A 328 -7.11 26.23 -3.93
C GLU A 328 -7.78 25.30 -4.95
N THR A 329 -7.60 25.66 -6.24
CA THR A 329 -7.97 24.86 -7.41
C THR A 329 -6.74 24.67 -8.30
N ILE A 330 -6.75 23.62 -9.12
CA ILE A 330 -5.69 23.38 -10.10
C ILE A 330 -6.23 23.55 -11.52
N ARG A 331 -5.32 23.78 -12.47
CA ARG A 331 -5.62 23.78 -13.90
C ARG A 331 -4.65 22.86 -14.63
N GLY A 332 -5.17 22.08 -15.56
CA GLY A 332 -4.34 21.27 -16.46
C GLY A 332 -5.14 20.22 -17.20
N ARG A 333 -4.95 20.17 -18.53
CA ARG A 333 -5.57 19.18 -19.41
C ARG A 333 -4.74 17.89 -19.45
N VAL A 334 -4.93 17.04 -18.45
CA VAL A 334 -4.29 15.71 -18.33
C VAL A 334 -5.35 14.63 -18.13
N GLY A 335 -4.99 13.39 -18.46
CA GLY A 335 -5.87 12.24 -18.38
C GLY A 335 -6.03 11.52 -19.72
N THR A 336 -6.82 10.45 -19.72
CA THR A 336 -7.04 9.61 -20.91
C THR A 336 -8.22 10.12 -21.75
N VAL A 337 -8.04 10.17 -23.07
CA VAL A 337 -9.09 10.60 -24.02
C VAL A 337 -10.34 9.73 -23.87
N GLY A 338 -11.51 10.36 -23.71
CA GLY A 338 -12.79 9.70 -23.43
C GLY A 338 -13.13 9.60 -21.94
N TYR A 339 -12.16 9.78 -21.04
CA TYR A 339 -12.35 9.78 -19.58
C TYR A 339 -12.11 11.15 -18.94
N MET A 340 -11.45 12.08 -19.63
CA MET A 340 -11.32 13.47 -19.16
C MET A 340 -12.70 14.14 -19.10
N ALA A 341 -13.00 14.78 -17.97
CA ALA A 341 -14.23 15.54 -17.79
C ALA A 341 -14.28 16.80 -18.69
N PRO A 342 -15.47 17.35 -18.98
CA PRO A 342 -15.62 18.55 -19.83
C PRO A 342 -14.76 19.72 -19.37
N GLU A 343 -14.73 20.03 -18.08
CA GLU A 343 -13.95 21.14 -17.51
C GLU A 343 -12.42 20.93 -17.68
N VAL A 344 -11.96 19.67 -17.70
CA VAL A 344 -10.55 19.33 -17.98
C VAL A 344 -10.22 19.54 -19.46
N ILE A 345 -11.12 19.16 -20.35
CA ILE A 345 -10.97 19.33 -21.80
C ILE A 345 -10.98 20.82 -22.17
N GLN A 346 -11.84 21.60 -21.54
CA GLN A 346 -11.95 23.06 -21.68
C GLN A 346 -10.81 23.82 -20.97
N ASN A 347 -9.95 23.10 -20.24
CA ASN A 347 -8.82 23.65 -19.50
C ASN A 347 -9.24 24.68 -18.44
N GLU A 348 -10.39 24.45 -17.82
CA GLU A 348 -10.90 25.22 -16.69
C GLU A 348 -10.18 24.81 -15.40
N SER A 349 -10.39 25.58 -14.34
CA SER A 349 -9.88 25.25 -13.01
C SER A 349 -10.83 24.27 -12.31
N TYR A 350 -10.29 23.27 -11.62
CA TYR A 350 -11.08 22.23 -10.97
C TYR A 350 -10.45 21.76 -9.65
N THR A 351 -11.24 21.05 -8.86
CA THR A 351 -10.78 20.31 -7.67
C THR A 351 -10.90 18.81 -7.88
N PHE A 352 -11.96 18.18 -7.38
CA PHE A 352 -12.17 16.73 -7.39
C PHE A 352 -13.23 16.27 -8.39
N SER A 353 -13.96 17.22 -9.01
CA SER A 353 -15.02 16.94 -9.98
C SER A 353 -14.64 16.01 -11.13
N PRO A 354 -13.39 15.98 -11.64
CA PRO A 354 -13.03 15.06 -12.72
C PRO A 354 -13.05 13.59 -12.30
N ASP A 355 -12.82 13.29 -11.02
CA ASP A 355 -12.81 11.90 -10.53
C ASP A 355 -14.22 11.33 -10.46
N TRP A 356 -15.21 12.14 -10.08
CA TRP A 356 -16.63 11.74 -10.09
C TRP A 356 -17.15 11.51 -11.52
N TRP A 357 -16.71 12.33 -12.47
CA TRP A 357 -16.95 12.07 -13.89
C TRP A 357 -16.35 10.73 -14.33
N GLY A 358 -15.10 10.47 -13.96
CA GLY A 358 -14.43 9.21 -14.24
C GLY A 358 -15.17 8.00 -13.66
N LEU A 359 -15.77 8.13 -12.47
CA LEU A 359 -16.61 7.10 -11.85
C LEU A 359 -17.87 6.85 -12.70
N GLY A 360 -18.52 7.91 -13.19
CA GLY A 360 -19.65 7.80 -14.12
C GLY A 360 -19.28 7.05 -15.41
N CYS A 361 -18.12 7.38 -16.01
CA CYS A 361 -17.59 6.67 -17.17
C CYS A 361 -17.35 5.19 -16.88
N LEU A 362 -16.80 4.85 -15.71
CA LEU A 362 -16.55 3.46 -15.33
C LEU A 362 -17.81 2.66 -15.09
N ILE A 363 -18.80 3.21 -14.36
CA ILE A 363 -20.09 2.52 -14.13
C ILE A 363 -20.74 2.22 -15.49
N PHE A 364 -20.78 3.23 -16.37
CA PHE A 364 -21.32 3.08 -17.71
C PHE A 364 -20.60 1.96 -18.48
N GLU A 365 -19.27 2.00 -18.52
CA GLU A 365 -18.48 1.05 -19.31
C GLU A 365 -18.54 -0.38 -18.76
N MET A 366 -18.62 -0.53 -17.43
CA MET A 366 -18.81 -1.82 -16.77
C MET A 366 -20.15 -2.45 -17.15
N ILE A 367 -21.25 -1.70 -17.17
CA ILE A 367 -22.58 -2.25 -17.49
C ILE A 367 -22.75 -2.41 -19.01
N GLN A 368 -22.48 -1.36 -19.78
CA GLN A 368 -22.69 -1.34 -21.22
C GLN A 368 -21.72 -2.30 -21.94
N GLY A 369 -20.48 -2.41 -21.45
CA GLY A 369 -19.40 -3.13 -22.13
C GLY A 369 -18.69 -2.31 -23.22
N GLN A 370 -18.86 -0.98 -23.21
CA GLN A 370 -18.13 -0.02 -24.05
C GLN A 370 -18.11 1.36 -23.40
N SER A 371 -17.11 2.18 -23.72
CA SER A 371 -17.00 3.57 -23.22
C SER A 371 -18.16 4.45 -23.76
N PRO A 372 -18.66 5.42 -22.95
CA PRO A 372 -19.80 6.27 -23.31
C PRO A 372 -19.57 7.14 -24.56
N PHE A 373 -18.33 7.60 -24.79
CA PHE A 373 -18.03 8.56 -25.86
C PHE A 373 -17.15 7.98 -26.99
N ARG A 374 -16.72 6.72 -26.85
CA ARG A 374 -15.83 6.07 -27.82
C ARG A 374 -16.12 4.58 -27.93
N ARG A 375 -16.51 4.13 -29.13
CA ARG A 375 -16.75 2.71 -29.39
C ARG A 375 -15.43 1.93 -29.45
N ARG A 376 -15.49 0.65 -29.07
CA ARG A 376 -14.31 -0.23 -29.13
C ARG A 376 -13.83 -0.38 -30.58
N LYS A 377 -12.51 -0.28 -30.78
CA LYS A 377 -11.84 -0.31 -32.11
C LYS A 377 -12.25 0.82 -33.07
N GLU A 378 -12.99 1.82 -32.60
CA GLU A 378 -13.32 3.02 -33.37
C GLU A 378 -12.07 3.87 -33.63
N ARG A 379 -11.82 4.18 -34.90
CA ARG A 379 -10.74 5.06 -35.35
C ARG A 379 -11.30 6.48 -35.53
N VAL A 380 -11.37 7.22 -34.44
CA VAL A 380 -11.77 8.63 -34.42
C VAL A 380 -10.64 9.53 -33.94
N LYS A 381 -10.62 10.76 -34.46
CA LYS A 381 -9.68 11.79 -34.01
C LYS A 381 -10.01 12.20 -32.57
N ARG A 382 -9.00 12.67 -31.84
CA ARG A 382 -9.15 13.10 -30.44
C ARG A 382 -10.18 14.21 -30.31
N GLU A 383 -10.17 15.16 -31.25
CA GLU A 383 -11.03 16.33 -31.25
C GLU A 383 -12.52 15.96 -31.35
N GLU A 384 -12.84 14.89 -32.07
CA GLU A 384 -14.21 14.39 -32.16
C GLU A 384 -14.65 13.74 -30.84
N VAL A 385 -13.81 12.91 -30.21
CA VAL A 385 -14.14 12.35 -28.89
C VAL A 385 -14.31 13.46 -27.85
N ASP A 386 -13.45 14.47 -27.88
CA ASP A 386 -13.55 15.64 -27.01
C ASP A 386 -14.83 16.44 -27.27
N ARG A 387 -15.30 16.53 -28.52
CA ARG A 387 -16.60 17.14 -28.87
C ARG A 387 -17.75 16.35 -28.27
N ARG A 388 -17.77 15.02 -28.47
CA ARG A 388 -18.79 14.13 -27.90
C ARG A 388 -18.88 14.24 -26.39
N VAL A 389 -17.74 14.28 -25.70
CA VAL A 389 -17.70 14.46 -24.24
C VAL A 389 -18.36 15.78 -23.80
N ARG A 390 -18.23 16.86 -24.57
CA ARG A 390 -18.81 18.17 -24.22
C ARG A 390 -20.28 18.32 -24.60
N GLU A 391 -20.68 17.74 -25.73
CA GLU A 391 -21.94 18.08 -26.40
C GLU A 391 -22.95 16.93 -26.40
N ASP A 392 -22.48 15.69 -26.50
CA ASP A 392 -23.37 14.54 -26.68
C ASP A 392 -23.86 14.03 -25.32
N GLN A 393 -25.13 13.60 -25.27
CA GLN A 393 -25.66 12.84 -24.14
C GLN A 393 -25.36 11.36 -24.37
N GLU A 394 -25.01 10.66 -23.30
CA GLU A 394 -24.75 9.23 -23.36
C GLU A 394 -26.04 8.43 -23.60
N GLU A 395 -25.92 7.32 -24.35
CA GLU A 395 -27.03 6.44 -24.69
C GLU A 395 -26.99 5.16 -23.85
N TYR A 396 -28.10 4.83 -23.20
CA TYR A 396 -28.20 3.67 -22.31
C TYR A 396 -28.96 2.52 -22.99
N SER A 397 -28.37 1.33 -23.02
CA SER A 397 -29.09 0.12 -23.46
C SER A 397 -30.03 -0.44 -22.39
N GLU A 398 -30.76 -1.50 -22.74
CA GLU A 398 -31.61 -2.28 -21.82
C GLU A 398 -30.85 -2.96 -20.68
N LYS A 399 -29.51 -2.95 -20.69
CA LYS A 399 -28.68 -3.49 -19.60
C LYS A 399 -28.74 -2.68 -18.30
N PHE A 400 -29.21 -1.43 -18.35
CA PHE A 400 -29.23 -0.55 -17.18
C PHE A 400 -30.61 -0.57 -16.52
N SER A 401 -30.64 -0.78 -15.21
CA SER A 401 -31.80 -0.39 -14.38
C SER A 401 -32.03 1.13 -14.40
N GLU A 402 -33.19 1.58 -13.95
CA GLU A 402 -33.48 3.01 -13.85
C GLU A 402 -32.54 3.69 -12.84
N GLU A 403 -32.23 3.04 -11.72
CA GLU A 403 -31.26 3.54 -10.76
C GLU A 403 -29.82 3.60 -11.32
N ALA A 404 -29.43 2.65 -12.17
CA ALA A 404 -28.12 2.66 -12.83
C ALA A 404 -28.02 3.77 -13.89
N LYS A 405 -29.09 4.03 -14.65
CA LYS A 405 -29.16 5.18 -15.56
C LYS A 405 -29.06 6.49 -14.78
N ASP A 406 -29.80 6.62 -13.68
CA ASP A 406 -29.86 7.83 -12.88
C ASP A 406 -28.49 8.20 -12.31
N ILE A 407 -27.80 7.26 -11.65
CA ILE A 407 -26.46 7.56 -11.11
C ILE A 407 -25.46 7.94 -12.20
N CYS A 408 -25.50 7.26 -13.36
CA CYS A 408 -24.64 7.60 -14.49
C CYS A 408 -24.93 9.01 -15.00
N ARG A 409 -26.19 9.40 -15.21
CA ARG A 409 -26.55 10.76 -15.65
C ARG A 409 -26.09 11.82 -14.66
N LEU A 410 -26.26 11.56 -13.36
CA LEU A 410 -25.87 12.50 -12.30
C LEU A 410 -24.34 12.66 -12.19
N LEU A 411 -23.57 11.58 -12.40
CA LEU A 411 -22.09 11.63 -12.43
C LEU A 411 -21.54 12.17 -13.76
N LEU A 412 -22.24 11.95 -14.87
CA LEU A 412 -21.89 12.41 -16.23
C LEU A 412 -22.53 13.76 -16.59
N ALA A 413 -23.01 14.51 -15.58
CA ALA A 413 -23.43 15.88 -15.73
C ALA A 413 -22.25 16.72 -16.26
N LYS A 414 -22.50 17.43 -17.37
CA LYS A 414 -21.47 18.15 -18.11
C LYS A 414 -21.00 19.39 -17.34
N ASP A 415 -21.93 20.12 -16.73
CA ASP A 415 -21.60 21.15 -15.74
C ASP A 415 -21.14 20.47 -14.44
N PRO A 416 -19.90 20.72 -13.98
CA PRO A 416 -19.42 20.14 -12.73
C PRO A 416 -20.27 20.55 -11.52
N LYS A 417 -20.92 21.71 -11.51
CA LYS A 417 -21.72 22.20 -10.36
C LYS A 417 -22.99 21.38 -10.11
N GLU A 418 -23.52 20.79 -11.16
CA GLU A 418 -24.69 19.90 -11.14
C GLU A 418 -24.29 18.42 -11.00
N ARG A 419 -22.98 18.13 -10.99
CA ARG A 419 -22.46 16.77 -10.93
C ARG A 419 -22.54 16.22 -9.50
N LEU A 420 -23.01 14.97 -9.38
CA LEU A 420 -23.04 14.25 -8.12
C LEU A 420 -21.63 14.17 -7.51
N GLY A 421 -21.52 14.51 -6.22
CA GLY A 421 -20.25 14.55 -5.50
C GLY A 421 -19.49 15.87 -5.60
N TYR A 422 -19.98 16.86 -6.38
CA TYR A 422 -19.37 18.19 -6.45
C TYR A 422 -19.61 19.03 -5.19
N GLN A 423 -20.86 19.06 -4.69
CA GLN A 423 -21.32 20.04 -3.70
C GLN A 423 -20.94 19.68 -2.26
N GLY A 424 -19.69 19.91 -1.84
CA GLY A 424 -19.21 19.98 -0.44
C GLY A 424 -19.36 18.73 0.45
N ARG A 425 -20.22 17.78 0.06
CA ARG A 425 -20.50 16.50 0.72
C ARG A 425 -19.80 15.33 0.02
N GLY A 426 -19.17 15.56 -1.14
CA GLY A 426 -18.27 14.61 -1.80
C GLY A 426 -18.87 13.21 -1.93
N ALA A 427 -18.10 12.22 -1.48
CA ALA A 427 -18.50 10.82 -1.49
C ALA A 427 -19.79 10.54 -0.71
N VAL A 428 -20.12 11.31 0.34
CA VAL A 428 -21.34 11.10 1.14
C VAL A 428 -22.59 11.17 0.26
N GLN A 429 -22.64 12.13 -0.67
CA GLN A 429 -23.77 12.27 -1.58
C GLN A 429 -23.86 11.09 -2.55
N VAL A 430 -22.72 10.62 -3.05
CA VAL A 430 -22.63 9.47 -3.96
C VAL A 430 -23.08 8.18 -3.25
N LYS A 431 -22.60 7.94 -2.03
CA LYS A 431 -22.94 6.77 -1.20
C LYS A 431 -24.42 6.72 -0.79
N GLN A 432 -25.10 7.87 -0.76
CA GLN A 432 -26.54 7.97 -0.45
C GLN A 432 -27.46 7.69 -1.64
N HIS A 433 -26.91 7.56 -2.85
CA HIS A 433 -27.70 7.26 -4.04
C HIS A 433 -28.43 5.90 -3.91
N ALA A 434 -29.66 5.83 -4.42
CA ALA A 434 -30.54 4.67 -4.26
C ALA A 434 -29.94 3.35 -4.80
N ILE A 435 -29.06 3.42 -5.80
CA ILE A 435 -28.33 2.27 -6.35
C ILE A 435 -27.48 1.54 -5.30
N PHE A 436 -26.99 2.25 -4.27
CA PHE A 436 -26.16 1.69 -3.20
C PHE A 436 -26.97 1.32 -1.94
N LYS A 437 -28.31 1.32 -1.99
CA LYS A 437 -29.17 1.05 -0.81
C LYS A 437 -28.85 -0.25 -0.07
N ASN A 438 -28.32 -1.25 -0.78
CA ASN A 438 -27.96 -2.56 -0.24
C ASN A 438 -26.48 -2.69 0.17
N ILE A 439 -25.68 -1.62 0.02
CA ILE A 439 -24.26 -1.61 0.37
C ILE A 439 -24.08 -0.94 1.73
N ASN A 440 -23.64 -1.72 2.72
CA ASN A 440 -23.16 -1.16 3.98
C ASN A 440 -21.71 -0.69 3.82
N PHE A 441 -21.51 0.60 3.58
CA PHE A 441 -20.18 1.18 3.31
C PHE A 441 -19.18 0.98 4.46
N LYS A 442 -19.60 1.01 5.73
CA LYS A 442 -18.68 0.75 6.86
C LYS A 442 -18.12 -0.67 6.81
N ARG A 443 -18.97 -1.65 6.46
CA ARG A 443 -18.54 -3.04 6.27
C ARG A 443 -17.72 -3.23 5.02
N LEU A 444 -18.03 -2.50 3.95
CA LEU A 444 -17.22 -2.48 2.72
C LEU A 444 -15.81 -1.96 3.01
N GLU A 445 -15.68 -0.82 3.68
CA GLU A 445 -14.41 -0.18 4.08
C GLU A 445 -13.54 -1.10 4.97
N ALA A 446 -14.19 -1.94 5.77
CA ALA A 446 -13.56 -2.98 6.59
C ALA A 446 -13.28 -4.30 5.83
N ASN A 447 -13.51 -4.37 4.52
CA ASN A 447 -13.40 -5.58 3.68
C ASN A 447 -14.19 -6.78 4.21
N MET A 448 -15.38 -6.52 4.79
CA MET A 448 -16.29 -7.53 5.37
C MET A 448 -17.45 -7.92 4.45
N LEU A 449 -17.48 -7.38 3.23
CA LEU A 449 -18.43 -7.79 2.20
C LEU A 449 -17.70 -8.66 1.18
N ASP A 450 -18.28 -9.82 0.85
CA ASP A 450 -17.69 -10.72 -0.12
C ASP A 450 -17.91 -10.17 -1.55
N PRO A 451 -16.87 -10.09 -2.39
CA PRO A 451 -17.01 -9.68 -3.77
C PRO A 451 -17.89 -10.66 -4.57
N PRO A 452 -18.71 -10.17 -5.52
CA PRO A 452 -19.57 -11.01 -6.34
C PRO A 452 -18.79 -11.86 -7.36
N PHE A 453 -17.50 -11.59 -7.55
CA PHE A 453 -16.61 -12.34 -8.43
C PHE A 453 -15.25 -12.53 -7.76
N ILE A 454 -14.77 -13.77 -7.74
CA ILE A 454 -13.45 -14.15 -7.22
C ILE A 454 -12.60 -14.66 -8.40
N PRO A 455 -11.42 -14.07 -8.67
CA PRO A 455 -10.51 -14.57 -9.70
C PRO A 455 -10.04 -16.00 -9.42
N ASP A 456 -9.84 -16.81 -10.47
CA ASP A 456 -9.27 -18.15 -10.35
C ASP A 456 -7.78 -18.04 -9.94
N PRO A 457 -7.37 -18.62 -8.79
CA PRO A 457 -5.98 -18.58 -8.34
C PRO A 457 -4.99 -19.26 -9.30
N ARG A 458 -5.47 -20.15 -10.19
CA ARG A 458 -4.66 -20.84 -11.20
C ARG A 458 -4.55 -20.07 -12.51
N ALA A 459 -5.35 -19.02 -12.69
CA ALA A 459 -5.30 -18.17 -13.85
C ALA A 459 -4.31 -17.01 -13.68
N VAL A 460 -3.79 -16.54 -14.81
CA VAL A 460 -2.98 -15.31 -14.91
C VAL A 460 -3.76 -14.33 -15.78
N TYR A 461 -4.31 -13.29 -15.16
CA TYR A 461 -5.18 -12.30 -15.81
C TYR A 461 -4.37 -11.16 -16.44
N CYS A 462 -3.43 -11.49 -17.34
CA CYS A 462 -2.72 -10.50 -18.14
C CYS A 462 -2.33 -11.09 -19.51
N LYS A 463 -1.84 -10.22 -20.40
CA LYS A 463 -1.39 -10.63 -21.74
C LYS A 463 -0.19 -11.57 -21.66
N ASP A 464 0.02 -12.37 -22.70
CA ASP A 464 1.21 -13.19 -22.82
C ASP A 464 2.47 -12.32 -22.85
N VAL A 465 3.59 -12.84 -22.30
CA VAL A 465 4.83 -12.05 -22.12
C VAL A 465 5.32 -11.46 -23.46
N LEU A 466 5.13 -12.18 -24.57
CA LEU A 466 5.54 -11.76 -25.90
C LEU A 466 4.59 -10.72 -26.53
N ASP A 467 3.33 -10.67 -26.10
CA ASP A 467 2.34 -9.67 -26.54
C ASP A 467 2.46 -8.34 -25.79
N ILE A 468 3.27 -8.31 -24.73
CA ILE A 468 3.65 -7.09 -24.04
C ILE A 468 4.72 -6.39 -24.88
N GLU A 469 4.30 -5.38 -25.63
CA GLU A 469 5.18 -4.61 -26.52
C GLU A 469 6.50 -4.22 -25.83
N GLN A 470 7.62 -4.58 -26.43
CA GLN A 470 8.91 -4.15 -25.92
C GLN A 470 9.15 -2.67 -26.22
N PHE A 471 9.86 -1.98 -25.31
CA PHE A 471 10.30 -0.63 -25.60
C PHE A 471 11.54 -0.65 -26.50
N SER A 472 11.60 0.28 -27.46
CA SER A 472 12.86 0.57 -28.14
C SER A 472 13.89 1.09 -27.13
N THR A 473 15.13 0.62 -27.25
CA THR A 473 16.26 1.07 -26.43
C THR A 473 16.46 2.57 -26.58
N VAL A 474 16.61 3.29 -25.47
CA VAL A 474 16.88 4.73 -25.48
C VAL A 474 18.35 4.96 -25.85
N LYS A 475 18.60 5.48 -27.06
CA LYS A 475 19.93 5.91 -27.54
C LYS A 475 20.12 7.41 -27.33
N GLY A 476 21.38 7.85 -27.20
CA GLY A 476 21.75 9.27 -27.13
C GLY A 476 21.44 9.98 -25.81
N VAL A 477 21.18 9.23 -24.73
CA VAL A 477 20.92 9.80 -23.40
C VAL A 477 21.98 9.28 -22.44
N ASN A 478 22.75 10.21 -21.88
CA ASN A 478 23.73 9.94 -20.84
C ASN A 478 23.16 10.41 -19.50
N LEU A 479 23.37 9.59 -18.47
CA LEU A 479 23.10 9.99 -17.09
C LEU A 479 24.32 10.79 -16.60
N ASP A 480 24.06 11.86 -15.87
CA ASP A 480 25.08 12.76 -15.33
C ASP A 480 24.81 13.05 -13.84
N PRO A 481 25.75 13.65 -13.10
CA PRO A 481 25.61 13.84 -11.65
C PRO A 481 24.40 14.67 -11.21
N THR A 482 23.77 15.46 -12.11
CA THR A 482 22.55 16.20 -11.76
C THR A 482 21.35 15.26 -11.58
N ASP A 483 21.39 14.06 -12.17
CA ASP A 483 20.35 13.05 -12.00
C ASP A 483 20.39 12.40 -10.60
N ASP A 484 21.55 12.40 -9.92
CA ASP A 484 21.75 11.71 -8.65
C ASP A 484 20.98 12.36 -7.50
N ASP A 485 20.79 13.69 -7.52
CA ASP A 485 19.93 14.39 -6.56
C ASP A 485 18.47 13.91 -6.68
N PHE A 486 17.98 13.72 -7.91
CA PHE A 486 16.65 13.15 -8.14
C PHE A 486 16.57 11.69 -7.66
N TYR A 487 17.59 10.86 -7.93
CA TYR A 487 17.59 9.47 -7.49
C TYR A 487 17.61 9.35 -5.97
N SER A 488 18.42 10.15 -5.27
CA SER A 488 18.49 10.15 -3.80
C SER A 488 17.14 10.55 -3.16
N LYS A 489 16.41 11.51 -3.74
CA LYS A 489 15.06 11.90 -3.30
C LYS A 489 14.01 10.81 -3.54
N PHE A 490 14.22 9.96 -4.55
CA PHE A 490 13.34 8.87 -4.88
C PHE A 490 13.55 7.64 -3.99
N VAL A 491 14.80 7.34 -3.62
CA VAL A 491 15.19 6.10 -2.94
C VAL A 491 15.05 6.25 -1.41
N THR A 492 13.84 6.08 -0.90
CA THR A 492 13.56 6.09 0.55
C THR A 492 13.64 4.73 1.23
N GLY A 493 13.85 3.64 0.49
CA GLY A 493 13.93 2.31 1.05
C GLY A 493 12.55 1.73 1.33
N SER A 494 12.30 1.25 2.55
CA SER A 494 11.01 0.68 2.96
C SER A 494 10.03 1.77 3.41
N VAL A 495 8.74 1.54 3.17
CA VAL A 495 7.65 2.38 3.68
C VAL A 495 7.09 1.73 4.95
N SER A 496 7.03 2.48 6.05
CA SER A 496 6.86 1.89 7.39
C SER A 496 5.60 1.03 7.55
N ILE A 497 4.41 1.56 7.22
CA ILE A 497 3.15 0.84 7.47
C ILE A 497 3.08 -0.46 6.63
N PRO A 498 3.28 -0.45 5.30
CA PRO A 498 3.22 -1.67 4.51
C PRO A 498 4.33 -2.69 4.86
N TRP A 499 5.54 -2.21 5.21
CA TRP A 499 6.63 -3.09 5.65
C TRP A 499 6.29 -3.81 6.97
N GLN A 500 5.71 -3.09 7.93
CA GLN A 500 5.30 -3.68 9.22
C GLN A 500 4.14 -4.66 9.04
N ASN A 501 3.14 -4.31 8.23
CA ASN A 501 2.06 -5.24 7.86
C ASN A 501 2.62 -6.51 7.20
N GLU A 502 3.60 -6.39 6.30
CA GLU A 502 4.29 -7.56 5.74
C GLU A 502 4.93 -8.45 6.79
N MET A 503 5.65 -7.87 7.76
CA MET A 503 6.28 -8.67 8.82
C MET A 503 5.24 -9.43 9.65
N ILE A 504 4.05 -8.84 9.87
CA ILE A 504 2.96 -9.45 10.63
C ILE A 504 2.24 -10.52 9.81
N GLU A 505 1.77 -10.17 8.61
CA GLU A 505 1.02 -11.07 7.70
C GLU A 505 1.83 -12.32 7.35
N MET A 506 3.13 -12.14 7.14
CA MET A 506 4.03 -13.25 6.83
C MET A 506 4.58 -13.93 8.09
N GLU A 507 3.98 -13.72 9.26
CA GLU A 507 4.34 -14.31 10.56
C GLU A 507 5.80 -14.09 11.02
N CYS A 508 6.56 -13.24 10.33
CA CYS A 508 7.95 -12.95 10.65
C CYS A 508 8.06 -12.23 12.00
N PHE A 509 7.14 -11.30 12.29
CA PHE A 509 7.04 -10.63 13.57
C PHE A 509 6.83 -11.64 14.70
N LYS A 510 5.84 -12.52 14.60
CA LYS A 510 5.54 -13.54 15.62
C LYS A 510 6.72 -14.49 15.86
N GLU A 511 7.40 -14.92 14.81
CA GLU A 511 8.51 -15.87 14.92
C GLU A 511 9.84 -15.25 15.41
N ILE A 512 10.05 -13.95 15.20
CA ILE A 512 11.27 -13.23 15.61
C ILE A 512 11.08 -12.49 16.93
N ASN A 513 9.88 -11.98 17.20
CA ASN A 513 9.56 -11.19 18.38
C ASN A 513 9.34 -12.09 19.61
N ILE A 514 10.39 -12.80 20.01
CA ILE A 514 10.41 -13.65 21.19
C ILE A 514 11.02 -12.90 22.38
N TYR A 515 10.56 -13.28 23.57
CA TYR A 515 11.07 -12.85 24.87
C TYR A 515 11.48 -14.12 25.64
N GLU A 516 12.44 -14.02 26.57
CA GLU A 516 12.75 -15.14 27.45
C GLU A 516 11.59 -15.35 28.44
N THR A 517 11.24 -16.61 28.71
CA THR A 517 10.00 -17.03 29.40
C THR A 517 9.97 -16.75 30.91
N ASP A 518 11.00 -16.10 31.45
CA ASP A 518 11.32 -16.01 32.88
C ASP A 518 11.63 -14.58 33.37
N GLY A 519 11.28 -13.56 32.59
CA GLY A 519 11.51 -12.16 32.98
C GLY A 519 12.94 -11.67 32.75
N ALA A 520 13.81 -12.51 32.18
CA ALA A 520 15.13 -12.09 31.70
C ALA A 520 15.00 -11.33 30.36
N LEU A 521 15.81 -10.27 30.19
CA LEU A 521 15.92 -9.58 28.91
C LEU A 521 16.61 -10.50 27.91
N CYS A 522 16.00 -10.67 26.73
CA CYS A 522 16.63 -11.39 25.61
C CYS A 522 18.03 -10.82 25.35
N PRO A 523 19.06 -11.62 25.00
CA PRO A 523 20.44 -11.14 24.92
C PRO A 523 20.67 -9.96 23.97
N ASP A 524 19.80 -9.75 22.97
CA ASP A 524 19.82 -8.58 22.08
C ASP A 524 19.29 -7.28 22.70
N LEU A 525 18.57 -7.37 23.83
CA LEU A 525 18.00 -6.26 24.59
C LEU A 525 18.79 -5.92 25.87
N ASP A 526 19.75 -6.76 26.27
CA ASP A 526 20.57 -6.55 27.47
C ASP A 526 21.75 -5.60 27.17
N MET A 527 21.61 -4.33 27.57
CA MET A 527 22.66 -3.32 27.40
C MET A 527 23.99 -3.67 28.09
N ASN A 528 23.95 -4.53 29.11
CA ASN A 528 25.16 -4.95 29.84
C ASN A 528 25.90 -6.09 29.15
N ARG A 529 25.31 -6.73 28.13
CA ARG A 529 25.98 -7.74 27.33
C ARG A 529 26.65 -7.09 26.11
N PRO A 530 27.93 -7.42 25.83
CA PRO A 530 28.58 -6.90 24.64
C PRO A 530 27.94 -7.46 23.38
N ASN A 531 27.80 -6.62 22.34
CA ASN A 531 27.35 -7.06 21.03
C ASN A 531 28.26 -8.21 20.54
N PRO A 532 27.73 -9.43 20.33
CA PRO A 532 28.57 -10.56 19.97
C PRO A 532 29.27 -10.30 18.63
N PRO A 533 30.58 -10.60 18.51
CA PRO A 533 31.32 -10.32 17.30
C PRO A 533 30.68 -11.03 16.10
N PRO A 534 30.68 -10.41 14.90
CA PRO A 534 30.06 -11.00 13.71
C PRO A 534 30.60 -12.41 13.48
N LYS A 535 29.70 -13.38 13.24
CA LYS A 535 30.09 -14.77 12.98
C LYS A 535 31.03 -14.81 11.78
N ARG A 536 32.31 -15.03 12.07
CA ARG A 536 33.39 -15.16 11.08
C ARG A 536 33.06 -16.31 10.12
N GLY A 537 32.87 -15.97 8.85
CA GLY A 537 32.54 -16.92 7.78
C GLY A 537 33.64 -17.96 7.55
N PHE A 538 33.32 -19.01 6.80
CA PHE A 538 34.24 -20.11 6.47
C PHE A 538 35.58 -19.60 5.89
N PHE A 539 35.53 -18.62 4.98
CA PHE A 539 36.71 -18.00 4.39
C PHE A 539 37.58 -17.27 5.42
N TYR A 540 36.99 -16.53 6.36
CA TYR A 540 37.75 -15.91 7.44
C TYR A 540 38.50 -16.94 8.30
N ARG A 541 37.91 -18.13 8.51
CA ARG A 541 38.57 -19.23 9.25
C ARG A 541 39.65 -19.92 8.43
N LEU A 542 39.52 -20.00 7.12
CA LEU A 542 40.53 -20.54 6.21
C LEU A 542 41.77 -19.64 6.14
N PHE A 543 41.58 -18.34 5.91
CA PHE A 543 42.70 -17.40 5.77
C PHE A 543 43.47 -17.20 7.08
N ARG A 544 42.84 -17.42 8.24
CA ARG A 544 43.55 -17.43 9.52
C ARG A 544 44.34 -18.73 9.73
N ARG A 545 43.86 -19.88 9.23
CA ARG A 545 44.63 -21.15 9.25
C ARG A 545 45.87 -21.05 8.38
N GLU A 546 45.79 -20.41 7.22
CA GLU A 546 46.97 -20.12 6.38
C GLU A 546 47.92 -19.13 7.06
N ALA A 547 47.41 -18.04 7.65
CA ALA A 547 48.27 -17.09 8.38
C ALA A 547 48.97 -17.72 9.59
N THR A 548 48.35 -18.71 10.26
CA THR A 548 48.99 -19.43 11.37
C THR A 548 50.02 -20.45 10.87
N LEU A 549 49.81 -21.05 9.70
CA LEU A 549 50.79 -21.94 9.04
C LEU A 549 52.01 -21.18 8.51
N VAL A 550 51.83 -19.96 8.00
CA VAL A 550 52.94 -19.12 7.52
C VAL A 550 53.82 -18.64 8.68
N VAL A 551 53.25 -18.34 9.85
CA VAL A 551 54.02 -17.97 11.05
C VAL A 551 54.77 -19.16 11.65
N CYS A 552 54.23 -20.38 11.58
CA CYS A 552 54.96 -21.59 12.00
C CYS A 552 56.09 -22.00 11.04
N LEU A 553 55.99 -21.69 9.74
CA LEU A 553 57.02 -22.01 8.75
C LEU A 553 58.18 -21.00 8.70
N GLN A 554 58.01 -19.79 9.26
CA GLN A 554 59.09 -18.80 9.36
C GLN A 554 59.95 -18.92 10.63
N LEU A 555 59.52 -19.69 11.63
CA LEU A 555 60.27 -19.93 12.87
C LEU A 555 61.21 -21.15 12.82
N SER A 556 61.30 -21.87 11.68
CA SER A 556 62.20 -23.03 11.53
C SER A 556 63.38 -22.80 10.57
N LYS A 557 63.65 -21.55 10.18
CA LYS A 557 64.79 -21.18 9.31
C LYS A 557 65.46 -19.90 9.80
N SER A 558 66.12 -19.96 10.96
CA SER A 558 67.13 -18.98 11.33
C SER A 558 68.11 -19.61 12.32
N ASP A 559 69.02 -20.43 11.80
CA ASP A 559 70.32 -20.69 12.40
C ASP A 559 71.20 -21.32 11.33
N LYS A 560 72.07 -20.51 10.71
CA LYS A 560 73.48 -20.81 10.46
C LYS A 560 74.13 -19.80 9.50
N ASP A 561 75.29 -19.34 9.97
CA ASP A 561 76.49 -18.93 9.26
C ASP A 561 76.58 -17.51 8.67
N VAL A 562 77.24 -16.67 9.48
CA VAL A 562 78.05 -15.51 9.07
C VAL A 562 79.36 -16.01 8.45
N PRO A 563 79.89 -15.35 7.40
CA PRO A 563 81.32 -15.19 7.29
C PRO A 563 81.74 -13.71 7.26
N SER A 564 82.74 -13.44 8.08
CA SER A 564 83.59 -12.26 8.12
C SER A 564 84.26 -11.96 6.78
N TYR A 565 84.21 -10.71 6.33
CA TYR A 565 85.36 -9.84 6.08
C TYR A 565 84.91 -8.38 5.97
#